data_AF-A0A7Z9M1G5-F1
#
_entry.id   AF-A0A7Z9M1G5-F1
#
_cell.length_a   1.000
_cell.length_b   1.000
_cell.length_c   1.000
_cell.angle_alpha   90.00
_cell.angle_beta   90.00
_cell.angle_gamma   90.00
#
_symmetry.space_group_name_H-M   'P 1'
#
loop_
_entity.id
_entity.type
_entity.pdbx_description
1 polymer ?
#
loop_
_entity_poly.entity_id
_entity_poly.type
_entity_poly.pdbx_seq_one_letter_code
_entity_poly.pdbx_strand_id
1 'polypeptide(L)'
;MGDPSTGTNVQEAFESAIIDLVPPTGTAAGFETFRTGMCKSCHFPFQTSIVGAPDLSTTGERLSETELIEVLTSGRPEAGMPPPVPELSTGQIDDLISYFFWLNANRAELEGDTHARQEDRTVNWRSLPWWEYR
;
A
#
# COMPACT_ATOMS: atom_id res chain seq x y z
N MET A 1 13.74 -21.04 15.35
CA MET A 1 13.90 -20.82 13.90
C MET A 1 12.88 -19.76 13.48
N GLY A 2 13.32 -18.62 12.94
CA GLY A 2 12.41 -17.70 12.24
C GLY A 2 12.26 -18.20 10.82
N ASP A 3 11.03 -18.52 10.41
CA ASP A 3 10.72 -18.97 9.07
C ASP A 3 11.06 -17.84 8.07
N PRO A 4 11.79 -18.05 6.96
CA PRO A 4 12.01 -17.01 5.95
C PRO A 4 10.71 -16.44 5.33
N SER A 5 9.56 -17.07 5.57
CA SER A 5 8.22 -16.50 5.31
C SER A 5 7.78 -15.44 6.34
N THR A 6 8.51 -15.28 7.45
CA THR A 6 8.19 -14.34 8.56
C THR A 6 8.93 -13.00 8.48
N GLY A 7 9.74 -12.79 7.44
CA GLY A 7 10.15 -11.45 7.08
C GLY A 7 8.91 -10.69 6.62
N THR A 8 8.46 -9.70 7.38
CA THR A 8 7.32 -8.87 7.00
C THR A 8 7.67 -8.19 5.69
N ASN A 9 7.01 -8.60 4.61
CA ASN A 9 7.23 -7.95 3.32
C ASN A 9 6.76 -6.48 3.44
N VAL A 10 7.26 -5.59 2.57
CA VAL A 10 6.98 -4.14 2.68
C VAL A 10 5.49 -3.83 2.68
N GLN A 11 4.70 -4.65 1.99
CA GLN A 11 3.24 -4.51 1.93
C GLN A 11 2.60 -4.81 3.29
N GLU A 12 2.99 -5.90 3.95
CA GLU A 12 2.48 -6.26 5.29
C GLU A 12 2.90 -5.27 6.37
N ALA A 13 4.12 -4.74 6.28
CA ALA A 13 4.61 -3.72 7.21
C ALA A 13 3.79 -2.44 7.09
N PHE A 14 3.52 -2.02 5.85
CA PHE A 14 2.69 -0.87 5.53
C PHE A 14 1.23 -1.06 5.97
N GLU A 15 0.63 -2.22 5.67
CA GLU A 15 -0.75 -2.51 6.08
C GLU A 15 -0.88 -2.51 7.61
N SER A 16 0.12 -3.03 8.32
CA SER A 16 0.15 -3.01 9.79
C SER A 16 0.30 -1.59 10.35
N ALA A 17 1.15 -0.76 9.73
CA ALA A 17 1.30 0.65 10.10
C ALA A 17 -0.01 1.44 9.94
N ILE A 18 -0.74 1.20 8.84
CA ILE A 18 -2.07 1.83 8.64
C ILE A 18 -3.06 1.39 9.71
N ILE A 19 -3.14 0.07 10.01
CA ILE A 19 -4.08 -0.46 11.00
C ILE A 19 -3.83 0.16 12.38
N ASP A 20 -2.57 0.29 12.78
CA ASP A 20 -2.19 0.87 14.07
C ASP A 20 -2.41 2.39 14.14
N LEU A 21 -2.34 3.09 12.99
CA LEU A 21 -2.65 4.53 12.92
C LEU A 21 -4.16 4.82 12.96
N VAL A 22 -5.01 3.79 12.83
CA VAL A 22 -6.48 3.87 12.95
C VAL A 22 -7.11 4.93 12.04
N PRO A 23 -7.23 4.67 10.72
CA PRO A 23 -7.82 5.61 9.78
C PRO A 23 -9.28 5.95 10.13
N PRO A 24 -9.76 7.18 9.83
CA PRO A 24 -11.18 7.53 9.93
C PRO A 24 -12.08 6.60 9.10
N THR A 25 -13.37 6.47 9.41
CA THR A 25 -14.25 5.44 8.82
C THR A 25 -14.24 5.38 7.28
N GLY A 26 -14.38 6.52 6.57
CA GLY A 26 -14.33 6.54 5.09
C GLY A 26 -12.94 6.18 4.54
N THR A 27 -11.88 6.66 5.19
CA THR A 27 -10.49 6.28 4.91
C THR A 27 -10.25 4.79 5.14
N ALA A 28 -10.83 4.21 6.20
CA ALA A 28 -10.70 2.79 6.51
C ALA A 28 -11.39 1.91 5.46
N ALA A 29 -12.57 2.31 4.96
CA ALA A 29 -13.25 1.65 3.86
C ALA A 29 -12.47 1.76 2.53
N GLY A 30 -11.84 2.92 2.28
CA GLY A 30 -10.95 3.11 1.13
C GLY A 30 -9.70 2.24 1.20
N PHE A 31 -9.08 2.15 2.38
CA PHE A 31 -7.97 1.24 2.63
C PHE A 31 -8.38 -0.23 2.43
N GLU A 32 -9.56 -0.64 2.89
CA GLU A 32 -10.10 -1.98 2.66
C GLU A 32 -10.22 -2.28 1.15
N THR A 33 -10.79 -1.34 0.41
CA THR A 33 -10.94 -1.44 -1.05
C THR A 33 -9.59 -1.55 -1.74
N PHE A 34 -8.60 -0.74 -1.32
CA PHE A 34 -7.24 -0.80 -1.84
C PHE A 34 -6.56 -2.15 -1.55
N ARG A 35 -6.62 -2.64 -0.31
CA ARG A 35 -5.86 -3.81 0.15
C ARG A 35 -6.50 -5.15 -0.24
N THR A 36 -7.80 -5.19 -0.53
CA THR A 36 -8.46 -6.42 -0.99
C THR A 36 -8.69 -6.46 -2.50
N GLY A 37 -8.73 -5.28 -3.12
CA GLY A 37 -8.90 -5.12 -4.55
C GLY A 37 -7.60 -5.27 -5.36
N MET A 38 -7.69 -4.85 -6.63
CA MET A 38 -6.60 -4.97 -7.60
C MET A 38 -5.50 -3.92 -7.44
N CYS A 39 -5.72 -2.87 -6.65
CA CYS A 39 -4.80 -1.74 -6.54
C CYS A 39 -3.45 -2.18 -5.97
N LYS A 40 -3.44 -2.97 -4.88
CA LYS A 40 -2.20 -3.44 -4.25
C LYS A 40 -1.37 -4.39 -5.11
N SER A 41 -1.96 -4.99 -6.14
CA SER A 41 -1.24 -5.90 -7.04
C SER A 41 -0.22 -5.16 -7.91
N CYS A 42 -0.45 -3.88 -8.17
CA CYS A 42 0.43 -3.05 -8.99
C CYS A 42 1.07 -1.92 -8.19
N HIS A 43 0.38 -1.34 -7.22
CA HIS A 43 0.86 -0.17 -6.48
C HIS A 43 1.49 -0.59 -5.16
N PHE A 44 2.80 -0.37 -5.04
CA PHE A 44 3.56 -0.69 -3.84
C PHE A 44 3.78 0.58 -2.99
N PRO A 45 3.77 0.47 -1.66
CA PRO A 45 3.95 1.62 -0.77
C PRO A 45 5.34 2.21 -0.95
N PHE A 46 5.41 3.53 -1.12
CA PHE A 46 6.64 4.33 -1.14
C PHE A 46 7.66 3.99 -2.23
N GLN A 47 7.27 3.22 -3.25
CA GLN A 47 8.13 2.86 -4.36
C GLN A 47 7.36 2.64 -5.65
N THR A 48 8.05 2.82 -6.78
CA THR A 48 7.54 2.35 -8.08
C THR A 48 7.67 0.84 -8.15
N SER A 49 6.61 0.15 -8.58
CA SER A 49 6.61 -1.31 -8.72
C SER A 49 7.36 -1.78 -9.97
N ILE A 50 7.60 -3.09 -10.05
CA ILE A 50 8.29 -3.72 -11.19
C ILE A 50 7.53 -3.56 -12.51
N VAL A 51 6.20 -3.37 -12.46
CA VAL A 51 5.37 -3.11 -13.64
C VAL A 51 5.31 -1.62 -13.99
N GLY A 52 6.06 -0.77 -13.28
CA GLY A 52 6.12 0.68 -13.52
C GLY A 52 4.99 1.47 -12.88
N ALA A 53 4.11 0.84 -12.09
CA ALA A 53 3.04 1.56 -11.41
C ALA A 53 3.61 2.39 -10.24
N PRO A 54 3.20 3.66 -10.12
CA PRO A 54 3.79 4.59 -9.15
C PRO A 54 3.29 4.36 -7.73
N ASP A 55 4.04 4.87 -6.76
CA ASP A 55 3.60 5.03 -5.37
C ASP A 55 2.35 5.93 -5.29
N LEU A 56 1.30 5.43 -4.65
CA LEU A 56 0.05 6.17 -4.49
C LEU A 56 0.04 7.14 -3.31
N SER A 57 1.03 7.09 -2.40
CA SER A 57 1.10 7.96 -1.22
C SER A 57 1.29 9.44 -1.55
N THR A 58 1.66 9.76 -2.78
CA THR A 58 1.81 11.14 -3.28
C THR A 58 0.69 11.55 -4.22
N THR A 59 -0.32 10.72 -4.43
CA THR A 59 -1.35 10.99 -5.45
C THR A 59 -2.20 12.22 -5.11
N GLY A 60 -2.47 12.45 -3.83
CA GLY A 60 -3.21 13.64 -3.36
C GLY A 60 -2.52 14.97 -3.64
N GLU A 61 -1.20 14.97 -3.88
CA GLU A 61 -0.46 16.17 -4.30
C GLU A 61 -0.44 16.36 -5.82
N ARG A 62 -0.61 15.26 -6.57
CA ARG A 62 -0.41 15.22 -8.03
C ARG A 62 -1.69 15.35 -8.83
N LEU A 63 -2.81 14.89 -8.27
CA LEU A 63 -4.11 14.84 -8.94
C LEU A 63 -5.16 15.53 -8.07
N SER A 64 -6.04 16.29 -8.73
CA SER A 64 -7.28 16.77 -8.15
C SER A 64 -8.28 15.62 -7.95
N GLU A 65 -9.30 15.86 -7.13
CA GLU A 65 -10.39 14.90 -6.90
C GLU A 65 -11.09 14.49 -8.20
N THR A 66 -11.37 15.44 -9.11
CA THR A 66 -11.97 15.14 -10.42
C THR A 66 -11.09 14.22 -11.27
N GLU A 67 -9.77 14.45 -11.27
CA GLU A 67 -8.82 13.60 -12.00
C GLU A 67 -8.71 12.21 -11.35
N LEU A 68 -8.82 12.11 -10.03
CA LEU A 68 -8.88 10.84 -9.32
C LEU A 68 -10.13 10.05 -9.71
N ILE A 69 -11.30 10.69 -9.76
CA ILE A 69 -12.56 10.04 -10.21
C ILE A 69 -12.40 9.49 -11.63
N GLU A 70 -11.82 10.28 -12.54
CA GLU A 70 -11.59 9.85 -13.92
C GLU A 70 -10.66 8.62 -13.99
N VAL A 71 -9.54 8.64 -13.26
CA VAL A 71 -8.59 7.53 -13.20
C VAL A 71 -9.21 6.29 -12.57
N LEU A 72 -9.99 6.44 -11.50
CA LEU A 72 -10.65 5.33 -10.82
C LEU A 72 -11.82 4.75 -11.62
N THR A 73 -12.37 5.50 -12.59
CA THR A 73 -13.43 5.02 -13.48
C THR A 73 -12.87 4.37 -14.75
N SER A 74 -11.92 5.05 -15.39
CA SER A 74 -11.45 4.70 -16.73
C SER A 74 -10.08 4.02 -16.75
N GLY A 75 -9.39 3.98 -15.62
CA GLY A 75 -7.97 3.62 -15.58
C GLY A 75 -7.10 4.62 -16.36
N ARG A 76 -5.90 4.18 -16.71
CA ARG A 76 -4.99 4.81 -17.69
C ARG A 76 -4.43 3.72 -18.62
N PRO A 77 -5.23 3.17 -19.55
CA PRO A 77 -4.84 2.00 -20.34
C PRO A 77 -3.56 2.22 -21.16
N GLU A 78 -3.34 3.44 -21.63
CA GLU A 78 -2.15 3.87 -22.34
C GLU A 78 -0.87 3.78 -21.48
N ALA A 79 -1.02 3.85 -20.16
CA ALA A 79 0.05 3.71 -19.17
C ALA A 79 0.06 2.32 -18.49
N GLY A 80 -0.75 1.37 -18.97
CA GLY A 80 -0.82 0.02 -18.44
C GLY A 80 -1.70 -0.15 -17.20
N MET A 81 -2.50 0.87 -16.82
CA MET A 81 -3.50 0.77 -15.76
C MET A 81 -4.88 0.51 -16.40
N PRO A 82 -5.41 -0.72 -16.38
CA PRO A 82 -6.74 -0.98 -16.93
C PRO A 82 -7.85 -0.30 -16.08
N PRO A 83 -9.05 -0.09 -16.63
CA PRO A 83 -10.22 0.23 -15.82
C PRO A 83 -10.46 -0.87 -14.77
N PRO A 84 -10.98 -0.54 -13.58
CA PRO A 84 -11.25 -1.55 -12.57
C PRO A 84 -12.29 -2.58 -13.02
N VAL A 85 -12.02 -3.87 -12.77
CA VAL A 85 -12.96 -4.97 -13.02
C VAL A 85 -13.03 -5.84 -11.76
N PRO A 86 -14.20 -5.93 -11.08
CA PRO A 86 -15.46 -5.24 -11.39
C PRO A 86 -15.34 -3.72 -11.25
N GLU A 87 -16.25 -3.00 -11.89
CA GLU A 87 -16.35 -1.54 -11.76
C GLU A 87 -16.52 -1.14 -10.29
N LEU A 88 -15.86 -0.05 -9.89
CA LEU A 88 -16.02 0.53 -8.57
C LEU A 88 -17.34 1.30 -8.51
N SER A 89 -18.11 1.11 -7.43
CA SER A 89 -19.26 1.96 -7.15
C SER A 89 -18.81 3.38 -6.77
N THR A 90 -19.69 4.38 -6.90
CA THR A 90 -19.41 5.77 -6.50
C THR A 90 -18.93 5.86 -5.06
N GLY A 91 -19.55 5.12 -4.13
CA GLY A 91 -19.10 5.10 -2.72
C GLY A 91 -17.68 4.57 -2.55
N GLN A 92 -17.29 3.52 -3.30
CA GLN A 92 -15.91 3.00 -3.27
C GLN A 92 -14.90 4.00 -3.85
N ILE A 93 -15.30 4.77 -4.86
CA ILE A 93 -14.47 5.83 -5.44
C ILE A 93 -14.24 6.93 -4.38
N ASP A 94 -15.30 7.40 -3.74
CA ASP A 94 -15.23 8.43 -2.69
C ASP A 94 -14.37 7.98 -1.49
N ASP A 95 -14.52 6.72 -1.07
CA ASP A 95 -13.74 6.11 0.01
C ASP A 95 -12.26 6.00 -0.37
N LEU A 96 -11.93 5.56 -1.60
CA LEU A 96 -10.54 5.50 -2.09
C LEU A 96 -9.88 6.88 -2.18
N ILE A 97 -10.62 7.88 -2.64
CA ILE A 97 -10.13 9.26 -2.71
C ILE A 97 -9.84 9.78 -1.29
N SER A 98 -10.77 9.56 -0.36
CA SER A 98 -10.60 9.88 1.06
C SER A 98 -9.37 9.18 1.65
N TYR A 99 -9.13 7.92 1.26
CA TYR A 99 -7.94 7.18 1.63
C TYR A 99 -6.65 7.77 1.04
N PHE A 100 -6.62 8.15 -0.24
CA PHE A 100 -5.41 8.71 -0.86
C PHE A 100 -5.02 10.06 -0.29
N PHE A 101 -5.98 10.93 0.03
CA PHE A 101 -5.68 12.20 0.71
C PHE A 101 -5.16 11.99 2.13
N TRP A 102 -5.77 11.07 2.88
CA TRP A 102 -5.27 10.72 4.21
C TRP A 102 -3.87 10.08 4.16
N LEU A 103 -3.65 9.15 3.22
CA LEU A 103 -2.35 8.50 3.03
C LEU A 103 -1.27 9.54 2.72
N ASN A 104 -1.59 10.54 1.89
CA ASN A 104 -0.67 11.63 1.60
C ASN A 104 -0.37 12.48 2.83
N ALA A 105 -1.39 12.89 3.58
CA ALA A 105 -1.21 13.68 4.80
C ALA A 105 -0.38 12.96 5.88
N ASN A 106 -0.43 11.63 5.93
CA ASN A 106 0.28 10.81 6.91
C ASN A 106 1.51 10.10 6.33
N ARG A 107 1.94 10.45 5.10
CA ARG A 107 2.99 9.74 4.36
C ARG A 107 4.27 9.57 5.17
N ALA A 108 4.77 10.64 5.77
CA ALA A 108 6.07 10.64 6.46
C ALA A 108 6.06 9.71 7.70
N GLU A 109 4.97 9.72 8.46
CA GLU A 109 4.79 8.84 9.62
C GLU A 109 4.68 7.38 9.18
N LEU A 110 3.83 7.10 8.19
CA LEU A 110 3.63 5.75 7.67
C LEU A 110 4.89 5.17 7.01
N GLU A 111 5.67 5.98 6.29
CA GLU A 111 6.96 5.57 5.70
C GLU A 111 7.98 5.21 6.78
N GLY A 112 8.09 6.05 7.83
CA GLY A 112 8.98 5.79 8.95
C GLY A 112 8.62 4.52 9.72
N ASP A 113 7.34 4.33 10.07
CA ASP A 113 6.87 3.15 10.79
C ASP A 113 6.99 1.87 9.93
N THR A 114 6.62 1.95 8.64
CA THR A 114 6.81 0.85 7.69
C THR A 114 8.26 0.40 7.65
N HIS A 115 9.20 1.35 7.56
CA HIS A 115 10.62 1.05 7.53
C HIS A 115 11.11 0.40 8.83
N ALA A 116 10.75 0.96 9.99
CA ALA A 116 11.12 0.42 11.29
C ALA A 116 10.64 -1.04 11.47
N ARG A 117 9.40 -1.35 11.06
CA ARG A 117 8.84 -2.70 11.12
C ARG A 117 9.57 -3.72 10.24
N GLN A 118 10.18 -3.26 9.14
CA GLN A 118 11.01 -4.13 8.30
C GLN A 118 12.37 -4.41 8.94
N GLU A 119 13.01 -3.40 9.53
CA GLU A 119 14.34 -3.53 10.14
C GLU A 119 14.32 -4.47 11.36
N ASP A 120 13.33 -4.32 12.24
CA ASP A 120 13.17 -5.10 13.49
C ASP A 120 12.99 -6.61 13.27
N ARG A 121 12.68 -7.03 12.03
CA ARG A 121 12.45 -8.44 11.68
C ARG A 121 13.46 -9.01 10.70
N THR A 122 14.52 -8.27 10.39
CA THR A 122 15.65 -8.83 9.63
C THR A 122 16.39 -9.83 10.49
N VAL A 123 16.21 -11.13 10.23
CA VAL A 123 17.01 -12.14 10.92
C VAL A 123 18.44 -12.08 10.38
N ASN A 124 19.39 -11.82 11.26
CA ASN A 124 20.80 -11.91 10.92
C ASN A 124 21.20 -13.37 10.76
N TRP A 125 21.09 -13.87 9.53
CA TRP A 125 21.47 -15.24 9.19
C TRP A 125 22.87 -15.56 9.72
N ARG A 126 23.88 -14.72 9.51
CA ARG A 126 25.26 -15.00 9.94
C ARG A 126 25.44 -15.27 11.44
N SER A 127 24.50 -14.84 12.28
CA SER A 127 24.54 -15.06 13.74
C SER A 127 23.86 -16.35 14.22
N LEU A 128 23.20 -17.11 13.35
CA LEU A 128 22.55 -18.36 13.76
C LEU A 128 23.60 -19.47 13.96
N PRO A 129 23.53 -20.26 15.05
CA PRO A 129 24.47 -21.35 15.32
C PRO A 129 24.12 -22.58 14.47
N TRP A 130 24.42 -22.51 13.17
CA TRP A 130 24.07 -23.54 12.18
C TRP A 130 24.56 -24.95 12.55
N TRP A 131 25.61 -25.02 13.36
CA TRP A 131 26.26 -26.26 13.80
C TRP A 131 25.44 -27.06 14.84
N GLU A 132 24.38 -26.48 15.43
CA GLU A 132 23.55 -27.13 16.45
C GLU A 132 22.39 -27.96 15.87
N TYR A 133 22.13 -27.83 14.57
CA TYR A 133 21.10 -28.61 13.86
C TYR A 133 21.78 -29.70 13.02
N ARG A 134 22.18 -30.80 13.67
CA ARG A 134 22.64 -32.05 13.04
C ARG A 134 21.67 -33.18 13.29
#